data_AF-A0A5B7IC54-F1
#
_entry.id   AF-A0A5B7IC54-F1
#
_cell.length_a   1.000
_cell.length_b   1.000
_cell.length_c   1.000
_cell.angle_alpha   90.00
_cell.angle_beta   90.00
_cell.angle_gamma   90.00
#
_symmetry.space_group_name_H-M   'P 1'
#
loop_
_entity.id
_entity.type
_entity.pdbx_description
1 polymer ?
#
loop_
_entity_poly.entity_id
_entity_poly.type
_entity_poly.pdbx_seq_one_letter_code
_entity_poly.pdbx_strand_id
1 'polypeptide(L)' 'MLKNTNECVHLSIRVLWKKNEVAEAEATTFSLFYNNALFLMLVVVGSFLIFKSVTPAYNYVFSTLGAAGIIALFSTSTQ' A
#
# COMPACT_ATOMS: atom_id res chain seq x y z
N MET A 1 -30.65 5.76 36.20
CA MET A 1 -29.39 5.10 35.78
C MET A 1 -29.29 4.83 34.28
N LEU A 2 -30.36 4.39 33.59
CA LEU A 2 -30.32 4.07 32.14
C LEU A 2 -29.97 5.25 31.20
N LYS A 3 -30.27 6.49 31.59
CA LYS A 3 -29.96 7.68 30.76
C LYS A 3 -28.44 7.91 30.61
N ASN A 4 -27.66 7.54 31.62
CA ASN A 4 -26.19 7.68 31.61
C ASN A 4 -25.51 6.60 30.75
N THR A 5 -26.10 5.38 30.69
CA THR A 5 -25.59 4.28 29.86
C THR A 5 -25.72 4.58 28.36
N ASN A 6 -26.83 5.21 27.94
CA ASN A 6 -27.05 5.56 26.53
C ASN A 6 -26.11 6.68 26.05
N GLU A 7 -25.82 7.68 26.90
CA GLU A 7 -24.82 8.71 26.56
C GLU A 7 -23.40 8.13 26.47
N CYS A 8 -23.05 7.20 27.35
CA CYS A 8 -21.76 6.49 27.30
C CYS A 8 -21.61 5.65 26.02
N VAL A 9 -22.65 4.93 25.59
CA VAL A 9 -22.66 4.21 24.31
C VAL A 9 -22.50 5.17 23.13
N HIS A 10 -23.19 6.31 23.16
CA HIS A 10 -23.11 7.29 22.09
C HIS A 10 -21.74 7.98 22.00
N LEU A 11 -21.08 8.21 23.15
CA LEU A 11 -19.70 8.67 23.24
C LEU A 11 -18.71 7.61 22.73
N SER A 12 -18.91 6.34 23.10
CA SER A 12 -18.10 5.20 22.65
C SER A 12 -18.16 5.04 21.13
N ILE A 13 -19.36 5.13 20.56
CA ILE A 13 -19.59 5.08 19.11
C ILE A 13 -18.85 6.24 18.43
N ARG A 14 -19.02 7.49 18.88
CA ARG A 14 -18.30 8.64 18.28
C ARG A 14 -16.78 8.51 18.34
N VAL A 15 -16.25 8.00 19.45
CA VAL A 15 -14.80 7.74 19.59
C VAL A 15 -14.34 6.66 18.62
N LEU A 16 -15.10 5.58 18.44
CA LEU A 16 -14.79 4.53 17.46
C LEU A 16 -14.80 5.07 16.03
N TRP A 17 -15.79 5.87 15.64
CA TRP A 17 -15.83 6.48 14.30
C TRP A 17 -14.65 7.41 14.07
N LYS A 18 -14.28 8.24 15.06
CA LYS A 18 -13.14 9.15 14.92
C LYS A 18 -11.81 8.41 14.82
N LYS A 19 -11.65 7.30 15.58
CA LYS A 19 -10.47 6.43 15.47
C LYS A 19 -10.43 5.67 14.15
N ASN A 20 -11.58 5.25 13.62
CA ASN A 20 -11.66 4.57 12.33
C ASN A 20 -11.34 5.52 11.16
N GLU A 21 -11.82 6.77 11.22
CA GLU A 21 -11.49 7.82 10.25
C GLU A 21 -9.97 8.08 10.18
N VAL A 22 -9.30 8.12 11.34
CA VAL A 22 -7.84 8.27 11.40
C VAL A 22 -7.13 7.00 10.90
N ALA A 23 -7.60 5.82 11.32
CA ALA A 23 -7.03 4.55 10.87
C ALA A 23 -7.15 4.36 9.35
N GLU A 24 -8.23 4.84 8.74
CA GLU A 24 -8.48 4.76 7.30
C GLU A 24 -7.61 5.77 6.53
N ALA A 25 -7.40 6.98 7.08
CA ALA A 25 -6.46 7.95 6.54
C ALA A 25 -5.00 7.47 6.60
N GLU A 26 -4.62 6.82 7.71
CA GLU A 26 -3.30 6.21 7.89
C GLU A 26 -3.11 5.00 6.97
N ALA A 27 -4.13 4.13 6.84
CA ALA A 27 -4.10 2.95 5.97
C ALA A 27 -3.95 3.32 4.48
N THR A 28 -4.62 4.39 4.03
CA THR A 28 -4.51 4.88 2.65
C THR A 28 -3.10 5.37 2.36
N THR A 29 -2.51 6.11 3.30
CA THR A 29 -1.14 6.63 3.16
C THR A 29 -0.11 5.50 3.12
N PHE A 30 -0.29 4.47 3.96
CA PHE A 30 0.57 3.30 3.98
C PHE A 30 0.48 2.48 2.68
N SER A 31 -0.72 2.33 2.13
CA SER A 31 -0.96 1.59 0.88
C SER A 31 -0.30 2.26 -0.34
N LEU A 32 -0.31 3.60 -0.39
CA LEU A 32 0.40 4.35 -1.43
C LEU A 32 1.92 4.18 -1.33
N PHE A 33 2.48 4.22 -0.12
CA PHE A 33 3.90 3.99 0.09
C PHE A 33 4.29 2.54 -0.26
N TYR A 34 3.45 1.56 0.10
CA TYR A 34 3.69 0.15 -0.17
C TYR A 34 3.81 -0.15 -1.66
N ASN A 35 2.86 0.31 -2.49
CA ASN A 35 2.92 0.10 -3.95
C ASN A 35 4.18 0.72 -4.58
N ASN A 36 4.57 1.93 -4.15
CA ASN A 36 5.77 2.60 -4.67
C ASN A 36 7.08 1.93 -4.21
N ALA A 37 7.13 1.50 -2.95
CA ALA A 37 8.28 0.77 -2.41
C ALA A 37 8.43 -0.60 -3.09
N LEU A 38 7.31 -1.28 -3.36
CA LEU A 38 7.30 -2.58 -4.04
C LEU A 38 7.78 -2.42 -5.49
N PHE A 39 7.37 -1.36 -6.20
CA PHE A 39 7.87 -1.07 -7.54
C PHE A 39 9.40 -0.93 -7.55
N LEU A 40 9.94 -0.10 -6.66
CA LEU A 40 11.40 0.09 -6.54
C LEU A 40 12.10 -1.21 -6.18
N MET A 41 11.55 -1.99 -5.25
CA MET A 41 12.12 -3.27 -4.83
C MET A 41 12.18 -4.26 -6.00
N LEU A 42 11.12 -4.39 -6.80
CA LEU A 42 11.10 -5.25 -7.98
C LEU A 42 12.08 -4.79 -9.05
N VAL A 43 12.20 -3.48 -9.29
CA VAL A 43 13.17 -2.95 -10.27
C VAL A 43 14.60 -3.26 -9.84
N VAL A 44 14.93 -3.09 -8.55
CA VAL A 44 16.26 -3.41 -8.00
C VAL A 44 16.52 -4.91 -8.07
N VAL A 45 15.58 -5.74 -7.60
CA VAL A 45 15.72 -7.21 -7.65
C VAL A 45 15.85 -7.71 -9.09
N GLY A 46 15.00 -7.23 -10.01
CA GLY A 46 15.06 -7.58 -11.43
C GLY A 46 16.40 -7.20 -12.06
N SER A 47 16.88 -5.98 -11.78
CA SER A 47 18.11 -5.45 -12.37
C SER A 47 19.37 -6.15 -11.87
N PHE A 48 19.44 -6.41 -10.55
CA PHE A 48 20.64 -6.96 -9.90
C PHE A 48 20.68 -8.49 -9.85
N LEU A 49 19.53 -9.17 -9.67
CA LEU A 49 19.49 -10.63 -9.46
C LEU A 49 19.15 -11.41 -10.72
N ILE A 50 18.28 -10.89 -11.60
CA ILE A 50 17.81 -11.63 -12.79
C ILE A 50 18.62 -11.27 -14.04
N PHE A 51 18.88 -9.98 -14.28
CA PHE A 51 19.49 -9.50 -15.53
C PHE A 51 20.95 -9.03 -15.41
N LYS A 52 21.71 -9.58 -14.45
CA LYS A 52 23.09 -9.18 -14.11
C LYS A 52 24.06 -9.02 -15.31
N SER A 53 23.86 -9.77 -16.40
CA SER A 53 24.79 -9.81 -17.55
C SER A 53 24.25 -9.21 -18.85
N VAL A 54 23.05 -8.61 -18.82
CA VAL A 54 22.39 -8.06 -20.01
C VAL A 54 22.79 -6.59 -20.20
N THR A 55 22.83 -6.13 -21.45
CA THR A 55 23.16 -4.74 -21.80
C THR A 55 22.30 -3.76 -20.98
N PRO A 56 22.88 -2.67 -20.43
CA PRO A 56 22.19 -1.80 -19.46
C PRO A 56 20.84 -1.26 -19.93
N ALA A 57 20.73 -0.95 -21.23
CA ALA A 57 19.50 -0.44 -21.83
C ALA A 57 18.35 -1.46 -21.77
N TYR A 58 18.62 -2.72 -22.13
CA TYR A 58 17.61 -3.78 -22.09
C TYR A 58 17.25 -4.15 -20.65
N ASN A 59 18.24 -4.21 -19.77
CA ASN A 59 18.02 -4.53 -18.37
C ASN A 59 17.08 -3.49 -17.71
N TYR A 60 17.31 -2.19 -17.93
CA TYR A 60 16.44 -1.14 -17.42
C TYR A 60 15.01 -1.27 -17.97
N VAL A 61 14.84 -1.41 -19.28
CA VAL A 61 13.52 -1.47 -19.94
C VAL A 61 12.73 -2.70 -19.49
N PHE A 62 13.33 -3.89 -19.48
CA PHE A 62 12.65 -5.11 -19.04
C PHE A 62 12.33 -5.10 -17.55
N SER A 63 13.23 -4.59 -16.70
CA SER A 63 13.02 -4.53 -15.26
C SER A 63 11.94 -3.51 -14.89
N THR A 64 11.91 -2.33 -15.54
CA THR A 64 10.84 -1.34 -15.30
C THR A 64 9.49 -1.76 -15.87
N LEU A 65 9.43 -2.31 -17.08
CA LEU A 65 8.18 -2.81 -17.66
C LEU A 65 7.63 -4.02 -16.88
N GLY A 66 8.49 -4.96 -16.52
CA GLY A 66 8.12 -6.12 -15.72
C GLY A 66 7.61 -5.73 -14.33
N ALA A 67 8.34 -4.84 -13.64
CA ALA A 67 7.89 -4.30 -12.35
C ALA A 67 6.58 -3.52 -12.48
N ALA A 68 6.42 -2.67 -13.49
CA ALA A 68 5.19 -1.92 -13.72
C ALA A 68 4.00 -2.85 -13.98
N GLY A 69 4.17 -3.92 -14.76
CA GLY A 69 3.13 -4.91 -15.03
C GLY A 69 2.71 -5.68 -13.78
N ILE A 70 3.67 -6.13 -12.96
CA ILE A 70 3.39 -6.83 -11.70
C ILE A 70 2.69 -5.88 -10.71
N ILE A 71 3.16 -4.64 -10.56
CA ILE A 71 2.56 -3.65 -9.68
C ILE A 71 1.16 -3.25 -10.13
N ALA A 72 0.91 -3.12 -11.44
CA ALA A 72 -0.43 -2.82 -11.95
C ALA A 72 -1.45 -3.91 -11.56
N LEU A 73 -1.02 -5.18 -11.54
CA LEU A 73 -1.85 -6.30 -11.08
C LEU A 73 -2.08 -6.25 -9.57
N PHE A 74 -1.02 -6.02 -8.77
CA PHE A 74 -1.11 -5.94 -7.31
C PHE A 74 -1.81 -4.67 -6.78
N SER A 75 -1.76 -3.57 -7.53
CA SER A 75 -2.44 -2.31 -7.18
C SER A 75 -3.96 -2.43 -7.27
N THR A 76 -4.46 -3.35 -8.10
CA THR A 76 -5.89 -3.61 -8.26
C THR A 76 -6.42 -4.66 -7.26
N SER A 77 -5.53 -5.46 -6.65
CA SER A 77 -5.93 -6.53 -5.73
C SER A 77 -6.24 -6.07 -4.31
N THR A 78 -6.20 -4.77 -4.01
CA THR A 78 -6.55 -4.25 -2.69
C THR A 78 -7.64 -3.17 -2.80
N GLN A 79 -8.88 -3.62 -2.65
CA GLN A 79 -9.99 -2.84 -2.11
C GLN A 79 -10.82 -3.75 -1.22
#